data_AF-A0A9W9SKZ7-F1
#
_entry.id   AF-A0A9W9SKZ7-F1
#
_cell.length_a   1.000
_cell.length_b   1.000
_cell.length_c   1.000
_cell.angle_alpha   90.00
_cell.angle_beta   90.00
_cell.angle_gamma   90.00
#
_symmetry.space_group_name_H-M   'P 1'
#
loop_
_entity.id
_entity.type
_entity.pdbx_description
1 polymer ?
#
loop_
_entity_poly.entity_id
_entity_poly.type
_entity_poly.pdbx_seq_one_letter_code
_entity_poly.pdbx_strand_id
1 'polypeptide(L)'
;MKQYQDAFRNKFITYQKQAQREAHQLDTLEKIDNIENEELTILYDSRQDKVTRYLSKEYKQEFLVLTRIARDILSIPASGAGVERLFNYTRDIYHYRRGQLKPDTIKGLMLHHFLSKFELK
;
A
#
# COMPACT_ATOMS: atom_id res chain seq x y z
N MET A 1 -32.15 41.98 3.30
CA MET A 1 -30.75 42.44 3.49
C MET A 1 -29.92 41.53 4.40
N LYS A 2 -30.41 41.10 5.59
CA LYS A 2 -29.62 40.24 6.52
C LYS A 2 -29.21 38.86 5.98
N GLN A 3 -30.10 38.15 5.28
CA GLN A 3 -29.83 36.82 4.72
C GLN A 3 -28.62 36.77 3.77
N TYR A 4 -28.38 37.85 3.03
CA TYR A 4 -27.23 37.94 2.13
C TYR A 4 -25.93 38.08 2.92
N GLN A 5 -25.90 38.92 3.95
CA GLN A 5 -24.72 39.09 4.80
C GLN A 5 -24.35 37.78 5.52
N ASP A 6 -25.35 37.01 5.96
CA ASP A 6 -25.15 35.71 6.60
C ASP A 6 -24.58 34.67 5.62
N ALA A 7 -25.07 34.63 4.37
CA ALA A 7 -24.55 33.74 3.33
C ALA A 7 -23.08 34.02 2.99
N PHE A 8 -22.69 35.29 2.94
CA PHE A 8 -21.30 35.69 2.71
C PHE A 8 -20.40 35.31 3.88
N ARG A 9 -20.86 35.58 5.11
CA ARG A 9 -20.12 35.20 6.33
C ARG A 9 -19.89 33.69 6.40
N ASN A 10 -20.91 32.89 6.06
CA ASN A 10 -20.79 31.43 6.04
C ASN A 10 -19.80 30.94 4.97
N LYS A 11 -19.86 31.49 3.75
CA LYS A 11 -18.88 31.15 2.70
C LYS A 11 -17.46 31.51 3.13
N PHE A 12 -17.27 32.69 3.72
CA PHE A 12 -15.97 33.14 4.19
C PHE A 12 -15.39 32.20 5.26
N ILE A 13 -16.20 31.78 6.22
CA ILE A 13 -15.79 30.79 7.24
C ILE A 13 -15.42 29.45 6.60
N THR A 14 -16.16 29.00 5.59
CA THR A 14 -15.83 27.75 4.87
C THR A 14 -14.49 27.86 4.15
N TYR A 15 -14.23 28.97 3.48
CA TYR A 15 -12.94 29.21 2.82
C TYR A 15 -11.79 29.28 3.83
N GLN A 16 -11.97 29.95 4.97
CA GLN A 16 -10.96 29.98 6.03
C GLN A 16 -10.67 28.58 6.57
N LYS A 17 -11.71 27.77 6.83
CA LYS A 17 -11.54 26.38 7.27
C LYS A 17 -10.82 25.53 6.23
N GLN A 18 -11.07 25.77 4.94
CA GLN A 18 -10.39 25.07 3.86
C GLN A 18 -8.90 25.45 3.80
N ALA A 19 -8.58 26.75 3.82
CA ALA A 19 -7.21 27.23 3.83
C ALA A 19 -6.42 26.72 5.06
N GLN A 20 -7.06 26.62 6.23
CA GLN A 20 -6.46 26.03 7.43
C GLN A 20 -6.18 24.54 7.28
N ARG A 21 -7.07 23.79 6.61
CA ARG A 21 -6.86 22.36 6.32
C ARG A 21 -5.69 22.16 5.36
N GLU A 22 -5.62 22.96 4.31
CA GLU A 22 -4.55 22.93 3.32
C GLU A 22 -3.20 23.27 3.98
N ALA A 23 -3.14 24.31 4.82
CA ALA A 23 -1.93 24.66 5.58
C ALA A 23 -1.50 23.56 6.55
N HIS A 24 -2.45 22.94 7.27
CA HIS A 24 -2.15 21.80 8.15
C HIS A 24 -1.66 20.58 7.36
N GLN A 25 -2.19 20.34 6.15
CA GLN A 25 -1.72 19.27 5.28
C GLN A 25 -0.28 19.49 4.84
N LEU A 26 0.08 20.70 4.44
CA LEU A 26 1.45 21.05 4.05
C LEU A 26 2.43 20.88 5.22
N ASP A 27 2.08 21.34 6.42
CA ASP A 27 2.91 21.17 7.63
C ASP A 27 3.07 19.68 8.01
N THR A 28 2.04 18.85 7.79
CA THR A 28 2.17 17.40 7.98
C THR A 28 3.07 16.73 6.94
N LEU A 29 3.03 17.17 5.68
CA LEU A 29 3.89 16.65 4.61
C LEU A 29 5.34 17.01 4.88
N GLU A 30 5.61 18.25 5.25
CA GLU A 30 6.97 18.72 5.58
C GLU A 30 7.57 17.97 6.79
N LYS A 31 6.75 17.65 7.79
CA LYS A 31 7.17 16.78 8.91
C LYS A 31 7.52 15.36 8.45
N ILE A 32 6.72 14.77 7.56
CA ILE A 32 6.98 13.43 7.02
C ILE A 32 8.27 13.44 6.21
N ASP A 33 8.45 14.43 5.32
CA ASP A 33 9.67 14.57 4.52
C ASP A 33 10.91 14.72 5.41
N ASN A 34 10.82 15.50 6.49
CA ASN A 34 11.93 15.65 7.43
C ASN A 34 12.27 14.32 8.15
N ILE A 35 11.25 13.58 8.60
CA ILE A 35 11.44 12.26 9.23
C ILE A 35 12.04 11.26 8.24
N GLU A 36 11.57 11.24 6.99
CA GLU A 36 12.13 10.38 5.93
C GLU A 36 13.60 10.67 5.69
N ASN A 37 13.99 11.94 5.61
CA ASN A 37 15.38 12.34 5.41
C ASN A 37 16.28 11.98 6.61
N GLU A 38 15.78 12.10 7.84
CA GLU A 38 16.49 11.69 9.05
C GLU A 38 16.69 10.16 9.08
N GLU A 39 15.63 9.39 8.84
CA GLU A 39 15.68 7.93 8.73
C GLU A 39 16.65 7.47 7.61
N LEU A 40 16.63 8.13 6.45
CA LEU A 40 17.55 7.86 5.32
C LEU A 40 18.99 8.15 5.69
N THR A 41 19.25 9.25 6.39
CA THR A 41 20.61 9.63 6.79
C THR A 41 21.23 8.60 7.73
N ILE A 42 20.46 8.14 8.72
CA ILE A 42 20.87 7.07 9.65
C ILE A 42 21.12 5.77 8.89
N LEU A 43 20.27 5.46 7.90
CA LEU A 43 20.42 4.26 7.08
C LEU A 43 21.71 4.29 6.23
N TYR A 44 22.01 5.41 5.57
CA TYR A 44 23.22 5.56 4.76
C TYR A 44 24.51 5.46 5.57
N ASP A 45 24.49 5.90 6.83
CA ASP A 45 25.64 5.79 7.74
C ASP A 45 25.82 4.34 8.25
N SER A 46 24.72 3.59 8.33
CA SER A 46 24.76 2.16 8.65
C SER A 46 25.32 1.34 7.47
N ARG A 47 26.64 1.07 7.49
CA ARG A 47 27.36 0.27 6.47
C ARG A 47 26.97 -1.23 6.44
N GLN A 48 25.69 -1.58 6.37
CA GLN A 48 25.26 -2.98 6.51
C GLN A 48 24.33 -3.47 5.39
N ASP A 49 24.90 -4.36 4.58
CA ASP A 49 24.21 -5.20 3.61
C ASP A 49 23.25 -6.18 4.30
N LYS A 50 21.95 -6.05 4.01
CA LYS A 50 21.00 -7.15 3.71
C LYS A 50 19.59 -6.60 3.55
N VAL A 51 19.06 -6.66 2.32
CA VAL A 51 17.66 -6.38 1.93
C VAL A 51 16.64 -7.10 2.82
N THR A 52 17.02 -8.23 3.43
CA THR A 52 16.20 -9.00 4.37
C THR A 52 15.91 -8.31 5.71
N ARG A 53 16.67 -7.29 6.13
CA ARG A 53 16.45 -6.62 7.43
C ARG A 53 15.21 -5.72 7.46
N TYR A 54 14.83 -5.10 6.36
CA TYR A 54 13.62 -4.24 6.28
C TYR A 54 12.32 -5.02 6.51
N LEU A 55 12.34 -6.35 6.39
CA LEU A 55 11.21 -7.20 6.70
C LEU A 55 11.23 -7.71 8.16
N SER A 56 12.32 -7.49 8.90
CA SER A 56 12.47 -7.87 10.31
C SER A 56 11.59 -7.01 11.22
N LYS A 57 11.11 -7.60 12.32
CA LYS A 57 10.29 -6.90 13.32
C LYS A 57 11.07 -5.81 14.08
N GLU A 58 12.38 -5.98 14.21
CA GLU A 58 13.27 -5.06 14.93
C GLU A 58 13.39 -3.71 14.18
N TYR A 59 13.60 -3.76 12.87
CA TYR A 59 13.73 -2.57 12.02
C TYR A 59 12.42 -1.78 11.87
N LYS A 60 11.27 -2.43 12.05
CA LYS A 60 9.95 -1.76 12.06
C LYS A 60 9.82 -0.74 13.17
N GLN A 61 10.47 -0.95 14.33
CA GLN A 61 10.36 -0.03 15.45
C GLN A 61 11.28 1.18 15.29
N GLU A 62 12.40 0.99 14.60
CA GLU A 62 13.44 2.02 14.43
C GLU A 62 13.21 2.89 13.19
N PHE A 63 12.62 2.33 12.12
CA PHE A 63 12.40 3.01 10.84
C PHE A 63 10.98 2.79 10.34
N LEU A 64 10.01 3.51 10.89
CA LEU A 64 8.59 3.29 10.61
C LEU A 64 8.24 3.69 9.18
N VAL A 65 8.78 4.81 8.69
CA VAL A 65 8.43 5.34 7.37
C VAL A 65 9.15 4.56 6.28
N LEU A 66 10.46 4.36 6.40
CA LEU A 66 11.22 3.57 5.43
C LEU A 66 10.79 2.11 5.36
N THR A 67 10.45 1.49 6.49
CA THR A 67 9.95 0.10 6.46
C THR A 67 8.61 -0.01 5.74
N ARG A 68 7.77 1.03 5.79
CA ARG A 68 6.52 1.07 5.03
C ARG A 68 6.79 1.17 3.53
N ILE A 69 7.65 2.11 3.12
CA ILE A 69 8.05 2.29 1.71
C ILE A 69 8.73 1.02 1.18
N ALA A 70 9.66 0.46 1.94
CA ALA A 70 10.36 -0.77 1.57
C ALA A 70 9.38 -1.95 1.42
N ARG A 71 8.36 -2.06 2.27
CA ARG A 71 7.32 -3.10 2.12
C ARG A 71 6.55 -2.94 0.83
N ASP A 72 6.15 -1.71 0.49
CA ASP A 72 5.39 -1.46 -0.73
C ASP A 72 6.23 -1.81 -1.96
N ILE A 73 7.50 -1.38 -2.01
CA ILE A 73 8.43 -1.68 -3.11
C ILE A 73 8.74 -3.18 -3.19
N LEU A 74 9.12 -3.81 -2.07
CA LEU A 74 9.51 -5.22 -2.03
C LEU A 74 8.33 -6.19 -2.18
N SER A 75 7.09 -5.72 -2.00
CA SER A 75 5.88 -6.51 -2.28
C SER A 75 5.64 -6.71 -3.78
N ILE A 76 6.23 -5.85 -4.63
CA ILE A 76 6.13 -5.97 -6.08
C ILE A 76 6.97 -7.17 -6.51
N PRO A 77 6.36 -8.22 -7.07
CA PRO A 77 7.12 -9.38 -7.51
C PRO A 77 8.02 -8.98 -8.67
N ALA A 78 9.32 -9.25 -8.55
CA ALA A 78 10.27 -9.03 -9.64
C ALA A 78 10.01 -9.91 -10.88
N SER A 79 9.17 -10.94 -10.75
CA SER A 79 8.85 -11.88 -11.82
C SER A 79 7.40 -12.40 -11.73
N GLY A 80 6.80 -12.62 -12.91
CA GLY A 80 5.50 -13.29 -13.08
C GLY A 80 5.50 -14.78 -12.73
N ALA A 81 6.64 -15.39 -12.40
CA ALA A 81 6.74 -16.81 -12.08
C ALA A 81 5.79 -17.25 -10.94
N GLY A 82 5.43 -16.33 -10.03
CA GLY A 82 4.42 -16.58 -9.00
C GLY A 82 3.03 -16.87 -9.56
N VAL A 83 2.55 -16.03 -10.49
CA VAL A 83 1.24 -16.22 -11.13
C VAL A 83 1.27 -17.40 -12.10
N GLU A 84 2.39 -17.62 -12.80
CA GLU A 84 2.58 -18.79 -13.67
C GLU A 84 2.50 -20.11 -12.91
N ARG A 85 3.08 -20.19 -11.70
CA ARG A 85 2.93 -21.37 -10.83
C ARG A 85 1.47 -21.62 -10.47
N LEU A 86 0.70 -20.57 -10.17
CA LEU A 86 -0.74 -20.69 -9.90
C LEU A 86 -1.50 -21.21 -11.14
N PHE A 87 -1.23 -20.67 -12.33
CA PHE A 87 -1.84 -21.14 -13.59
C PHE A 87 -1.41 -22.56 -13.96
N ASN A 88 -0.18 -22.96 -13.65
CA ASN A 88 0.26 -24.33 -13.85
C ASN A 88 -0.47 -25.30 -12.91
N TYR A 89 -0.63 -24.90 -11.65
CA TYR A 89 -1.23 -25.73 -10.60
C TYR A 89 -2.74 -25.88 -10.72
N THR A 90 -3.43 -24.86 -11.23
CA THR A 90 -4.89 -24.86 -11.46
C THR A 90 -5.27 -25.25 -12.89
N ARG A 91 -4.31 -25.76 -13.68
CA ARG A 91 -4.52 -26.14 -15.09
C ARG A 91 -5.67 -27.13 -15.26
N ASP A 92 -5.85 -28.02 -14.30
CA ASP A 92 -6.97 -28.94 -14.27
C ASP A 92 -8.34 -28.25 -14.19
N ILE A 93 -8.44 -27.11 -13.51
CA ILE A 93 -9.69 -26.35 -13.32
C ILE A 93 -10.10 -25.61 -14.62
N TYR A 94 -9.17 -24.92 -15.29
CA TYR A 94 -9.53 -24.10 -16.47
C TYR A 94 -9.32 -24.81 -17.83
N HIS A 95 -8.44 -25.82 -17.90
CA HIS A 95 -8.16 -26.58 -19.14
C HIS A 95 -8.72 -28.01 -19.12
N TYR A 96 -8.37 -28.86 -18.14
CA TYR A 96 -8.60 -30.31 -18.28
C TYR A 96 -9.97 -30.81 -17.83
N ARG A 97 -10.61 -30.20 -16.82
CA ARG A 97 -11.88 -30.65 -16.23
C ARG A 97 -13.06 -29.74 -16.55
N ARG A 98 -13.15 -29.21 -17.77
CA ARG A 98 -14.22 -28.30 -18.20
C ARG A 98 -15.61 -28.98 -18.19
N GLY A 99 -16.24 -29.04 -17.02
CA GLY A 99 -17.69 -29.12 -16.88
C GLY A 99 -18.28 -27.72 -16.97
N GLN A 100 -18.28 -27.10 -18.16
CA GLN A 100 -19.01 -25.84 -18.47
C GLN A 100 -19.00 -24.74 -17.39
N LEU A 101 -17.91 -24.62 -16.62
CA LEU A 101 -17.86 -23.66 -15.53
C LEU A 101 -17.82 -22.24 -16.08
N LYS A 102 -18.61 -21.36 -15.46
CA LYS A 102 -18.59 -19.94 -15.79
C LYS A 102 -17.21 -19.36 -15.45
N PRO A 103 -16.70 -18.36 -16.19
CA PRO A 103 -15.43 -17.72 -15.92
C PRO A 103 -15.29 -17.22 -14.47
N ASP A 104 -16.38 -16.70 -13.89
CA ASP A 104 -16.40 -16.24 -12.50
C ASP A 104 -16.18 -17.39 -11.51
N THR A 105 -16.75 -18.57 -11.79
CA THR A 105 -16.56 -19.77 -10.98
C THR A 105 -15.12 -20.28 -11.09
N ILE A 106 -14.52 -20.25 -12.28
CA ILE A 106 -13.11 -20.61 -12.49
C ILE A 106 -12.22 -19.67 -11.67
N LYS A 107 -12.46 -18.36 -11.74
CA LYS A 107 -11.70 -17.37 -10.96
C LYS A 107 -11.84 -17.60 -9.45
N GLY A 108 -13.06 -17.85 -8.98
CA GLY A 108 -13.32 -18.14 -7.57
C GLY A 108 -12.60 -19.40 -7.09
N LEU A 109 -12.62 -20.47 -7.88
CA LEU A 109 -11.91 -21.71 -7.59
C LEU A 109 -10.38 -21.51 -7.59
N MET A 110 -9.84 -20.78 -8.56
CA MET A 110 -8.40 -20.47 -8.60
C MET A 110 -7.95 -19.65 -7.39
N LEU A 111 -8.73 -18.66 -6.96
CA LEU A 111 -8.45 -17.86 -5.77
C LEU A 111 -8.56 -18.67 -4.48
N HIS A 112 -9.60 -19.50 -4.35
CA HIS A 112 -9.74 -20.41 -3.22
C HIS A 112 -8.53 -21.34 -3.12
N HIS A 113 -8.11 -21.92 -4.25
CA HIS A 113 -6.96 -22.80 -4.31
C HIS A 113 -5.65 -22.09 -3.98
N PHE A 114 -5.49 -20.84 -4.44
CA PHE A 114 -4.37 -19.99 -4.06
C PHE A 114 -4.32 -19.80 -2.53
N LEU A 115 -5.43 -19.40 -1.91
CA LEU A 115 -5.51 -19.15 -0.47
C LEU A 115 -5.31 -20.42 0.38
N SER A 116 -5.78 -21.59 -0.08
CA SER A 116 -5.64 -22.85 0.67
C SER A 116 -4.25 -23.48 0.57
N LYS A 117 -3.48 -23.16 -0.48
CA LYS A 117 -2.20 -23.84 -0.78
C LYS A 117 -0.99 -22.93 -0.65
N PHE A 118 -1.15 -21.65 -0.95
CA PHE A 118 -0.17 -20.63 -0.61
C PHE A 118 -0.61 -20.03 0.72
N GLU A 119 -0.05 -20.54 1.82
CA GLU A 119 -0.19 -19.90 3.12
C GLU A 119 0.31 -18.45 3.01
N LEU A 120 -0.62 -17.51 2.84
CA LEU A 120 -0.39 -16.11 3.17
C LEU A 120 -0.30 -16.05 4.69
N LYS A 121 0.87 -16.35 5.24
CA LYS A 121 1.21 -16.06 6.64
C LYS A 121 1.32 -14.56 6.89
#